data_AF-A0AAW2CBL5-F1
#
_entry.id   AF-A0AAW2CBL5-F1
#
_cell.length_a   1.000
_cell.length_b   1.000
_cell.length_c   1.000
_cell.angle_alpha   90.00
_cell.angle_beta   90.00
_cell.angle_gamma   90.00
#
_symmetry.space_group_name_H-M   'P 1'
#
loop_
_entity.id
_entity.type
_entity.pdbx_description
1 polymer ?
#
loop_
_entity_poly.entity_id
_entity_poly.type
_entity_poly.pdbx_seq_one_letter_code
_entity_poly.pdbx_strand_id
1 'polypeptide(L)'
;MLIAVVKEQQRRIQEAMGTRTREDEDAEEVKLLESQSHDECRAKKPKYTNRVHTGYVWNKYNRAHYDHDNPPPKFVQGYKFDIFYPDLVDNTKVPTYTLEEDKDSNNGETCIIRFHAGPHYEDVAFRIVNDDWDYSHKNGFKCTFEGGILRLYFNFKRLVYRR
;
A
#
# COMPACT_ATOMS: atom_id res chain seq x y z
N MET A 1 -29.45 51.24 -41.58
CA MET A 1 -29.18 50.59 -40.27
C MET A 1 -28.39 49.27 -40.39
N LEU A 2 -28.66 48.40 -41.37
CA LEU A 2 -27.99 47.09 -41.52
C LEU A 2 -26.46 47.13 -41.77
N ILE A 3 -25.96 48.11 -42.52
CA ILE A 3 -24.52 48.18 -42.89
C ILE A 3 -23.63 48.47 -41.67
N ALA A 4 -24.13 49.20 -40.67
CA ALA A 4 -23.39 49.51 -39.45
C ALA A 4 -23.23 48.27 -38.56
N VAL A 5 -24.25 47.41 -38.48
CA VAL A 5 -24.23 46.18 -37.68
C VAL A 5 -23.25 45.15 -38.25
N VAL A 6 -23.19 45.01 -39.57
CA VAL A 6 -22.26 44.08 -40.24
C VAL A 6 -20.81 44.55 -40.11
N LYS A 7 -20.54 45.86 -40.21
CA LYS A 7 -19.19 46.40 -40.00
C LYS A 7 -18.72 46.25 -38.55
N GLU A 8 -19.62 46.43 -37.58
CA GLU A 8 -19.31 46.21 -36.16
C GLU A 8 -19.09 44.73 -35.85
N GLN A 9 -19.86 43.83 -36.47
CA GLN A 9 -19.63 42.38 -36.42
C GLN A 9 -18.28 41.99 -37.02
N GLN A 10 -17.91 42.53 -38.18
CA GLN A 10 -16.61 42.26 -38.82
C GLN A 10 -15.44 42.81 -38.01
N ARG A 11 -15.59 43.98 -37.39
CA ARG A 11 -14.58 44.56 -36.50
C ARG A 11 -14.40 43.71 -35.23
N ARG A 12 -15.49 43.25 -34.62
CA ARG A 12 -15.46 42.34 -33.45
C ARG A 12 -14.80 41.00 -33.78
N ILE A 13 -15.01 40.47 -34.99
CA ILE A 13 -14.37 39.24 -35.47
C ILE A 13 -12.86 39.45 -35.69
N GLN A 14 -12.44 40.63 -36.16
CA GLN A 14 -11.02 40.97 -36.32
C GLN A 14 -10.31 41.20 -34.98
N GLU A 15 -10.99 41.79 -34.00
CA GLU A 15 -10.48 41.96 -32.63
C GLU A 15 -10.34 40.59 -31.91
N ALA A 16 -11.25 39.64 -32.16
CA ALA A 16 -11.18 38.29 -31.59
C ALA A 16 -10.09 37.38 -32.20
N MET A 17 -9.64 37.66 -33.43
CA MET A 17 -8.52 36.96 -34.08
C MET A 17 -7.15 37.63 -33.81
N GLY A 18 -7.15 38.79 -33.15
CA GLY A 18 -6.04 39.73 -33.13
C GLY A 18 -5.31 39.84 -31.80
N THR A 19 -5.29 38.83 -30.93
CA THR A 19 -4.31 38.75 -29.82
C THR A 19 -4.29 37.34 -29.23
N ARG A 20 -3.65 36.39 -29.92
CA ARG A 20 -3.07 35.22 -29.25
C ARG A 20 -1.59 35.53 -29.16
N THR A 21 -1.15 36.02 -28.01
CA THR A 21 0.27 36.33 -27.83
C THR A 21 1.04 35.03 -27.74
N ARG A 22 2.31 35.02 -28.15
CA ARG A 22 3.20 33.85 -27.93
C ARG A 22 3.20 33.43 -26.47
N GLU A 23 3.04 34.39 -25.56
CA GLU A 23 2.94 34.17 -24.12
C GLU A 23 1.68 33.38 -23.71
N ASP A 24 0.56 33.51 -24.44
CA ASP A 24 -0.67 32.74 -24.20
C ASP A 24 -0.56 31.30 -24.75
N GLU A 25 0.16 31.11 -25.87
CA GLU A 25 0.47 29.78 -26.43
C GLU A 25 1.48 29.04 -25.55
N ASP A 26 2.53 29.73 -25.11
CA ASP A 26 3.51 29.22 -24.13
C ASP A 26 2.82 28.92 -22.79
N ALA A 27 1.89 29.78 -22.32
CA ALA A 27 1.14 29.53 -21.09
C ALA A 27 0.13 28.37 -21.23
N GLU A 28 -0.54 28.22 -22.38
CA GLU A 28 -1.36 27.04 -22.64
C GLU A 28 -0.53 25.77 -22.77
N GLU A 29 0.65 25.83 -23.40
CA GLU A 29 1.60 24.71 -23.51
C GLU A 29 2.19 24.32 -22.16
N VAL A 30 2.59 25.31 -21.33
CA VAL A 30 3.05 25.09 -19.95
C VAL A 30 1.92 24.54 -19.08
N LYS A 31 0.68 25.01 -19.26
CA LYS A 31 -0.49 24.49 -18.53
C LYS A 31 -0.93 23.11 -19.01
N LEU A 32 -0.73 22.78 -20.29
CA LEU A 32 -0.93 21.43 -20.84
C LEU A 32 0.15 20.47 -20.34
N LEU A 33 1.42 20.90 -20.28
CA LEU A 33 2.54 20.14 -19.73
C LEU A 33 2.40 19.95 -18.21
N GLU A 34 1.98 20.98 -17.48
CA GLU A 34 1.62 20.88 -16.05
C GLU A 34 0.45 19.92 -15.87
N SER A 35 -0.59 19.98 -16.71
CA SER A 35 -1.73 19.04 -16.62
C SER A 35 -1.34 17.60 -16.92
N GLN A 36 -0.39 17.36 -17.83
CA GLN A 36 0.16 16.02 -18.10
C GLN A 36 1.04 15.51 -16.95
N SER A 37 1.69 16.41 -16.21
CA SER A 37 2.56 16.05 -15.06
C SER A 37 1.79 15.76 -13.77
N HIS A 38 0.53 16.17 -13.67
CA HIS A 38 -0.28 15.98 -12.46
C HIS A 38 -1.01 14.62 -12.40
N ASP A 39 -1.29 13.98 -13.53
CA ASP A 39 -1.97 12.68 -13.55
C ASP A 39 -1.02 11.49 -13.25
N GLU A 40 0.27 11.63 -13.55
CA GLU A 40 1.27 10.58 -13.28
C GLU A 40 1.83 10.60 -11.85
N CYS A 41 1.61 11.70 -11.10
CA CYS A 41 2.11 11.87 -9.74
C CYS A 41 1.09 11.51 -8.65
N ARG A 42 0.12 10.64 -8.96
CA ARG A 42 -0.71 10.05 -7.90
C ARG A 42 0.00 8.83 -7.34
N ALA A 43 0.40 8.91 -6.07
CA ALA A 43 0.96 7.78 -5.34
C ALA A 43 0.04 6.56 -5.53
N LYS A 44 0.60 5.47 -6.05
CA LYS A 44 -0.16 4.27 -6.38
C LYS A 44 -0.22 3.39 -5.15
N LYS A 45 -1.36 2.77 -4.90
CA LYS A 45 -1.45 1.69 -3.90
C LYS A 45 -0.69 0.48 -4.43
N PRO A 46 0.32 -0.02 -3.72
CA PRO A 46 1.05 -1.21 -4.16
C PRO A 46 0.11 -2.41 -4.18
N LYS A 47 0.36 -3.33 -5.12
CA LYS A 47 -0.32 -4.63 -5.11
C LYS A 47 0.27 -5.47 -3.99
N TYR A 48 -0.54 -6.30 -3.35
CA TYR A 48 -0.07 -7.19 -2.30
C TYR A 48 -0.84 -8.52 -2.30
N THR A 49 -0.21 -9.55 -1.75
CA THR A 49 -0.85 -10.80 -1.35
C THR A 49 -0.58 -11.01 0.13
N ASN A 50 -1.65 -11.03 0.92
CA ASN A 50 -1.59 -11.38 2.34
C ASN A 50 -2.11 -12.80 2.51
N ARG A 51 -1.30 -13.67 3.13
CA ARG A 51 -1.71 -15.02 3.55
C ARG A 51 -1.55 -15.16 5.05
N VAL A 52 -2.67 -15.36 5.73
CA VAL A 52 -2.71 -15.66 7.17
C VAL A 52 -2.48 -17.15 7.36
N HIS A 53 -1.42 -17.53 8.06
CA HIS A 53 -1.18 -18.92 8.42
C HIS A 53 -1.94 -19.25 9.69
N THR A 54 -2.95 -20.13 9.59
CA THR A 54 -3.74 -20.58 10.73
C THR A 54 -3.50 -22.06 10.99
N GLY A 55 -3.62 -22.49 12.24
CA GLY A 55 -3.54 -23.91 12.56
C GLY A 55 -4.13 -24.24 13.93
N TYR A 56 -3.84 -25.45 14.41
CA TYR A 56 -4.41 -26.01 15.63
C TYR A 56 -3.33 -26.24 16.69
N VAL A 57 -3.58 -25.88 17.95
CA VAL A 57 -2.72 -26.26 19.07
C VAL A 57 -3.31 -27.48 19.75
N TRP A 58 -2.62 -28.61 19.74
CA TRP A 58 -3.00 -29.78 20.52
C TRP A 58 -2.29 -29.77 21.88
N ASN A 59 -2.65 -28.83 22.76
CA ASN A 59 -2.15 -28.80 24.13
C ASN A 59 -2.87 -29.87 25.01
N LYS A 60 -2.42 -30.09 26.25
CA LYS A 60 -3.02 -31.12 27.13
C LYS A 60 -4.52 -30.90 27.35
N TYR A 61 -4.95 -29.65 27.43
CA TYR A 61 -6.36 -29.27 27.60
C TYR A 61 -7.17 -29.58 26.33
N ASN A 62 -6.72 -29.11 25.17
CA ASN A 62 -7.39 -29.30 23.89
C ASN A 62 -7.51 -30.79 23.53
N ARG A 63 -6.48 -31.60 23.84
CA ARG A 63 -6.55 -33.06 23.65
C ARG A 63 -7.60 -33.76 24.51
N ALA A 64 -8.08 -33.14 25.59
CA ALA A 64 -9.11 -33.70 26.45
C ALA A 64 -10.54 -33.29 26.04
N HIS A 65 -10.68 -32.27 25.19
CA HIS A 65 -11.97 -31.65 24.85
C HIS A 65 -12.28 -31.62 23.35
N TYR A 66 -11.28 -31.87 22.49
CA TYR A 66 -11.41 -31.85 21.05
C TYR A 66 -10.84 -33.12 20.46
N ASP A 67 -11.44 -33.56 19.36
CA ASP A 67 -11.07 -34.75 18.60
C ASP A 67 -10.75 -34.38 17.15
N HIS A 68 -10.33 -35.34 16.34
CA HIS A 68 -10.01 -35.09 14.92
C HIS A 68 -11.22 -34.60 14.10
N ASP A 69 -12.42 -35.06 14.43
CA ASP A 69 -13.65 -34.67 13.75
C ASP A 69 -14.22 -33.33 14.27
N ASN A 70 -13.86 -32.95 15.49
CA ASN A 70 -14.21 -31.67 16.09
C ASN A 70 -12.94 -30.99 16.63
N PRO A 71 -12.08 -30.46 15.75
CA PRO A 71 -10.80 -29.90 16.15
C PRO A 71 -10.98 -28.60 16.95
N PRO A 72 -9.98 -28.20 17.74
CA PRO A 72 -10.02 -26.96 18.48
C PRO A 72 -10.15 -25.75 17.54
N PRO A 73 -10.59 -24.58 18.04
CA PRO A 73 -10.57 -23.34 17.26
C PRO A 73 -9.18 -23.06 16.71
N LYS A 74 -9.13 -22.62 15.45
CA LYS A 74 -7.86 -22.25 14.80
C LYS A 74 -7.30 -20.99 15.45
N PHE A 75 -5.98 -20.99 15.63
CA PHE A 75 -5.23 -19.80 16.04
C PHE A 75 -4.35 -19.33 14.88
N VAL A 76 -4.00 -18.04 14.88
CA VAL A 76 -3.06 -17.47 13.92
C VAL A 76 -1.65 -17.89 14.31
N GLN A 77 -0.96 -18.59 13.42
CA GLN A 77 0.42 -19.04 13.61
C GLN A 77 1.44 -18.06 13.06
N GLY A 78 1.05 -17.23 12.11
CA GLY A 78 1.96 -16.31 11.43
C GLY A 78 1.31 -15.67 10.23
N TYR A 79 2.08 -14.79 9.60
CA TYR A 79 1.65 -14.04 8.42
C TYR A 79 2.69 -14.15 7.31
N LYS A 80 2.20 -14.12 6.08
CA LYS A 80 3.04 -14.03 4.88
C LYS A 80 2.55 -12.88 4.03
N PHE A 81 3.37 -11.85 3.94
CA PHE A 81 3.14 -10.68 3.11
C PHE A 81 4.06 -10.74 1.89
N ASP A 82 3.45 -10.69 0.71
CA ASP A 82 4.13 -10.41 -0.55
C ASP A 82 3.63 -9.06 -1.05
N ILE A 83 4.46 -8.02 -1.02
CA ILE A 83 4.09 -6.68 -1.48
C ILE A 83 4.91 -6.34 -2.72
N PHE A 84 4.22 -5.91 -3.77
CA PHE A 84 4.77 -5.69 -5.09
C PHE A 84 5.01 -4.19 -5.33
N TYR A 85 6.27 -3.87 -5.57
CA TYR A 85 6.82 -2.56 -5.93
C TYR A 85 7.63 -2.66 -7.25
N PRO A 86 6.99 -2.98 -8.39
CA PRO A 86 7.70 -3.11 -9.66
C PRO A 86 8.25 -1.77 -10.19
N ASP A 87 7.53 -0.68 -9.97
CA ASP A 87 7.84 0.66 -10.50
C ASP A 87 8.66 1.52 -9.51
N LEU A 88 9.53 0.92 -8.70
CA LEU A 88 10.33 1.68 -7.73
C LEU A 88 11.42 2.46 -8.47
N VAL A 89 11.41 3.80 -8.36
CA VAL A 89 12.38 4.66 -9.07
C VAL A 89 13.80 4.44 -8.57
N ASP A 90 13.96 4.19 -7.28
CA ASP A 90 15.24 3.94 -6.64
C ASP A 90 15.30 2.52 -6.09
N ASN A 91 15.82 1.59 -6.89
CA ASN A 91 16.01 0.18 -6.48
C ASN A 91 17.01 0.00 -5.33
N THR A 92 17.79 1.03 -4.98
CA THR A 92 18.71 0.99 -3.84
C THR A 92 17.99 1.24 -2.51
N LYS A 93 16.84 1.93 -2.52
CA LYS A 93 16.05 2.18 -1.31
C LYS A 93 15.08 1.03 -1.08
N VAL A 94 15.38 0.22 -0.07
CA VAL A 94 14.54 -0.92 0.30
C VAL A 94 13.31 -0.44 1.08
N PRO A 95 12.11 -0.90 0.72
CA PRO A 95 10.90 -0.64 1.51
C PRO A 95 11.05 -1.13 2.95
N THR A 96 10.69 -0.30 3.92
CA THR A 96 10.78 -0.60 5.35
C THR A 96 9.39 -0.88 5.93
N TYR A 97 9.35 -1.44 7.14
CA TYR A 97 8.10 -1.61 7.86
C TYR A 97 8.23 -1.11 9.30
N THR A 98 7.12 -0.64 9.85
CA THR A 98 6.98 -0.19 11.23
C THR A 98 5.80 -0.90 11.88
N LEU A 99 5.88 -1.09 13.20
CA LEU A 99 4.81 -1.65 14.01
C LEU A 99 4.24 -0.52 14.86
N GLU A 100 2.96 -0.26 14.67
CA GLU A 100 2.18 0.75 15.39
C GLU A 100 1.14 0.06 16.28
N GLU A 101 0.83 0.68 17.41
CA GLU A 101 -0.24 0.23 18.28
C GLU A 101 -1.61 0.50 17.64
N ASP A 102 -2.51 -0.49 17.67
CA ASP A 102 -3.88 -0.31 17.19
C ASP A 102 -4.72 0.40 18.26
N LYS A 103 -5.08 1.66 18.01
CA LYS A 103 -5.90 2.48 18.93
C LYS A 103 -7.33 1.95 19.08
N ASP A 104 -7.82 1.20 18.10
CA ASP A 104 -9.16 0.62 18.13
C ASP A 104 -9.20 -0.73 18.88
N SER A 105 -8.03 -1.29 19.21
CA SER A 105 -7.91 -2.57 19.92
C SER A 105 -8.11 -2.37 21.41
N ASN A 106 -9.26 -2.79 21.94
CA ASN A 106 -9.64 -2.66 23.34
C ASN A 106 -8.62 -3.20 24.35
N ASN A 107 -7.77 -4.15 23.96
CA ASN A 107 -6.91 -4.89 24.89
C ASN A 107 -5.48 -5.12 24.37
N GLY A 108 -5.06 -4.40 23.32
CA GLY A 108 -3.71 -4.57 22.75
C GLY A 108 -3.46 -5.91 22.04
N GLU A 109 -4.51 -6.69 21.77
CA GLU A 109 -4.44 -8.00 21.11
C GLU A 109 -3.99 -7.91 19.65
N THR A 110 -4.18 -6.76 19.02
CA THR A 110 -3.80 -6.51 17.63
C THR A 110 -2.89 -5.29 17.52
N CYS A 111 -2.00 -5.32 16.54
CA CYS A 111 -1.13 -4.21 16.17
C CYS A 111 -1.21 -3.97 14.66
N ILE A 112 -0.77 -2.79 14.23
CA ILE A 112 -0.80 -2.40 12.83
C ILE A 112 0.64 -2.45 12.29
N ILE A 113 0.86 -3.29 11.29
CA ILE A 113 2.11 -3.27 10.53
C ILE A 113 1.95 -2.35 9.31
N ARG A 114 2.77 -1.31 9.24
CA ARG A 114 2.79 -0.36 8.13
C ARG A 114 4.05 -0.55 7.30
N PHE A 115 3.88 -0.64 5.99
CA PHE A 115 4.96 -0.76 5.02
C PHE A 115 5.14 0.56 4.30
N HIS A 116 6.39 1.00 4.21
CA HIS A 116 6.82 2.24 3.58
C HIS A 116 7.69 1.91 2.38
N ALA A 117 7.36 2.42 1.20
CA ALA A 117 8.08 2.12 -0.03
C ALA A 117 8.82 3.32 -0.63
N GLY A 118 8.46 4.55 -0.24
CA GLY A 118 9.08 5.78 -0.74
C GLY A 118 8.23 6.49 -1.81
N PRO A 119 8.79 7.48 -2.51
CA PRO A 119 8.08 8.25 -3.53
C PRO A 119 7.45 7.33 -4.57
N HIS A 120 6.26 7.67 -5.09
CA HIS A 120 5.42 6.90 -6.03
C HIS A 120 4.48 5.84 -5.44
N TYR A 121 4.69 5.38 -4.21
CA TYR A 121 3.79 4.41 -3.57
C TYR A 121 3.17 4.98 -2.29
N GLU A 122 1.89 4.67 -2.08
CA GLU A 122 1.23 4.91 -0.79
C GLU A 122 1.63 3.83 0.22
N ASP A 123 1.78 4.23 1.48
CA ASP A 123 2.02 3.32 2.58
C ASP A 123 0.82 2.37 2.76
N VAL A 124 1.11 1.08 2.92
CA VAL A 124 0.07 0.07 3.19
C VAL A 124 0.18 -0.43 4.60
N ALA A 125 -0.96 -0.55 5.26
CA ALA A 125 -1.04 -0.99 6.64
C ALA A 125 -1.97 -2.20 6.80
N PHE A 126 -1.58 -3.14 7.65
CA PHE A 126 -2.36 -4.34 7.95
C PHE A 126 -2.51 -4.51 9.45
N ARG A 127 -3.70 -4.92 9.89
CA ARG A 127 -3.92 -5.36 11.26
C ARG A 127 -3.44 -6.80 11.42
N ILE A 128 -2.57 -7.03 12.40
CA ILE A 128 -2.03 -8.34 12.75
C ILE A 128 -2.19 -8.59 14.25
N VAL A 129 -2.08 -9.86 14.68
CA VAL A 129 -2.02 -10.20 16.11
C VAL A 129 -0.73 -9.67 16.72
N ASN A 130 -0.84 -9.10 17.91
CA ASN A 130 0.29 -8.58 18.68
C ASN A 130 0.91 -9.69 19.54
N ASP A 131 1.66 -10.57 18.88
CA ASP A 131 2.42 -11.66 19.52
C ASP A 131 3.89 -11.58 19.12
N ASP A 132 4.76 -12.20 19.92
CA ASP A 132 6.21 -12.25 19.66
C ASP A 132 6.55 -13.01 18.37
N TRP A 133 7.35 -12.39 17.50
CA TRP A 133 7.78 -13.01 16.25
C TRP A 133 8.97 -13.95 16.46
N ASP A 134 8.96 -15.07 15.76
CA ASP A 134 10.09 -15.97 15.65
C ASP A 134 10.99 -15.56 14.49
N TYR A 135 12.13 -14.96 14.81
CA TYR A 135 13.14 -14.51 13.83
C TYR A 135 14.03 -15.64 13.30
N SER A 136 13.79 -16.89 13.70
CA SER A 136 14.58 -18.03 13.25
C SER A 136 14.29 -18.36 11.78
N HIS A 137 15.32 -18.33 10.94
CA HIS A 137 15.23 -18.80 9.55
C HIS A 137 14.78 -20.25 9.43
N LYS A 138 15.10 -21.10 10.42
CA LYS A 138 14.65 -22.51 10.46
C LYS A 138 13.13 -22.62 10.59
N ASN A 139 12.50 -21.64 11.22
CA ASN A 139 11.06 -21.59 11.45
C ASN A 139 10.32 -20.79 10.38
N GLY A 140 10.97 -20.53 9.24
CA GLY A 140 10.35 -19.91 8.07
C GLY A 140 10.37 -18.39 8.07
N PHE A 141 11.15 -17.75 8.95
CA PHE A 141 11.35 -16.31 8.91
C PHE A 141 12.09 -15.90 7.63
N LYS A 142 11.48 -14.97 6.88
CA LYS A 142 12.03 -14.39 5.65
C LYS A 142 11.68 -12.92 5.60
N CYS A 143 12.70 -12.06 5.46
CA CYS A 143 12.54 -10.65 5.19
C CYS A 143 13.51 -10.28 4.07
N THR A 144 13.02 -10.23 2.84
CA THR A 144 13.87 -10.01 1.65
C THR A 144 13.14 -9.14 0.64
N PHE A 145 13.87 -8.21 0.02
CA PHE A 145 13.38 -7.41 -1.10
C PHE A 145 14.18 -7.78 -2.35
N GLU A 146 13.53 -8.43 -3.32
CA GLU A 146 14.18 -8.89 -4.54
C GLU A 146 13.22 -8.72 -5.73
N GLY A 147 13.72 -8.17 -6.84
CA GLY A 147 12.95 -8.03 -8.08
C GLY A 147 11.68 -7.18 -7.93
N GLY A 148 11.73 -6.13 -7.10
CA GLY A 148 10.57 -5.29 -6.80
C GLY A 148 9.52 -5.98 -5.92
N ILE A 149 9.85 -7.08 -5.23
CA ILE A 149 8.91 -7.77 -4.34
C ILE A 149 9.48 -7.80 -2.93
N LEU A 150 8.76 -7.18 -2.00
CA LEU A 150 9.01 -7.30 -0.57
C LEU A 150 8.31 -8.55 -0.04
N ARG A 151 9.09 -9.49 0.46
CA ARG A 151 8.60 -10.71 1.12
C ARG A 151 8.88 -10.60 2.61
N LEU A 152 7.83 -10.54 3.41
CA LEU A 152 7.89 -10.60 4.86
C LEU A 152 7.08 -11.79 5.36
N TYR A 153 7.77 -12.86 5.74
CA TYR A 153 7.20 -14.07 6.32
C TYR A 153 7.70 -14.20 7.75
N PHE A 154 6.77 -14.35 8.68
CA PHE A 154 7.11 -14.65 10.06
C PHE A 154 6.05 -15.55 10.66
N ASN A 155 6.48 -16.34 11.63
CA ASN A 155 5.61 -17.11 12.50
C ASN A 155 5.73 -16.56 13.92
N PHE A 156 4.69 -16.75 14.72
CA PHE A 156 4.72 -16.40 16.13
C PHE A 156 5.48 -17.45 16.94
N LYS A 157 6.17 -16.99 17.99
CA LYS A 157 6.86 -17.87 18.92
C LYS A 157 5.86 -18.77 19.61
N ARG A 158 6.12 -20.07 19.59
CA ARG A 158 5.35 -21.04 20.37
C ARG A 158 5.91 -21.11 21.78
N LEU A 159 5.18 -20.55 22.74
CA LEU A 159 5.52 -20.72 24.15
C LEU A 159 5.22 -22.16 24.57
N VAL A 160 6.28 -22.96 24.73
CA VAL A 160 6.16 -24.29 25.33
C VAL A 160 6.15 -24.12 26.83
N TYR A 161 5.00 -24.38 27.45
CA TYR A 161 4.92 -24.43 28.90
C TYR A 161 5.79 -25.59 29.43
N ARG A 162 6.80 -25.26 30.23
CA ARG A 162 7.69 -26.22 30.91
C ARG A 162 7.28 -26.30 32.37
N ARG A 163 6.98 -27.51 32.86
CA ARG A 163 6.66 -27.81 34.26
C ARG A 163 7.92 -28.04 35.07
#